data_AF-A0A817XVL2-F1
#
_entry.id   AF-A0A817XVL2-F1
#
_cell.length_a   1.000
_cell.length_b   1.000
_cell.length_c   1.000
_cell.angle_alpha   90.00
_cell.angle_beta   90.00
_cell.angle_gamma   90.00
#
_symmetry.space_group_name_H-M   'P 1'
#
loop_
_entity.id
_entity.type
_entity.pdbx_description
1 polymer ?
#
loop_
_entity_poly.entity_id
_entity_poly.type
_entity_poly.pdbx_seq_one_letter_code
_entity_poly.pdbx_strand_id
1 'polypeptide(L)'
;MLIVNLNEPSKTIQVKSNAEINSNIVAEGAYAVDKPDLTVLVTFKHVAIAPDNHEQLDQLLSLVMSTLGELYKSLVCVRLPTMFDNQIDIDKLEIKNKISWFMSVKNDNIKFYPDNRLKPEQEQYELITDKQLILNHSETLVTMMIREGFWCKPWDLEEMKNRINSATHIAMILDKINNSPCGFGRLFTLKTNDTIFGYVSDIVVDSSHQSKGFGRIIINYLVGMSVNNNEKQQNHDVTLCLQCANEGTGAVSAPKLYSRSGFEYIGDIDNRIAIFVNNEYYSRT
;
A
#
# COMPACT_ATOMS: atom_id res chain seq x y z
N MET A 1 -30.22 4.57 -7.41
CA MET A 1 -29.07 3.90 -8.06
C MET A 1 -27.83 4.77 -7.88
N LEU A 2 -26.70 4.23 -7.44
CA LEU A 2 -25.43 4.96 -7.32
C LEU A 2 -24.60 4.82 -8.61
N ILE A 3 -23.81 5.85 -8.95
CA ILE A 3 -22.93 5.86 -10.12
C ILE A 3 -21.57 6.41 -9.74
N VAL A 4 -20.49 5.74 -10.14
CA VAL A 4 -19.10 6.18 -9.98
C VAL A 4 -18.69 7.01 -11.20
N ASN A 5 -18.19 8.22 -10.95
CA ASN A 5 -17.63 9.11 -11.94
C ASN A 5 -16.15 9.36 -11.63
N LEU A 6 -15.29 9.12 -12.61
CA LEU A 6 -13.85 9.33 -12.50
C LEU A 6 -13.43 10.51 -13.37
N ASN A 7 -12.59 11.38 -12.82
CA ASN A 7 -11.88 12.40 -13.58
C ASN A 7 -10.39 12.01 -13.62
N GLU A 8 -9.97 11.48 -14.76
CA GLU A 8 -8.59 11.01 -14.98
C GLU A 8 -7.54 12.13 -14.88
N PRO A 9 -7.72 13.33 -15.49
CA PRO A 9 -6.78 14.42 -15.34
C PRO A 9 -6.54 14.88 -13.91
N SER A 10 -7.60 15.03 -13.11
CA SER A 10 -7.48 15.52 -11.73
C SER A 10 -7.33 14.41 -10.70
N LYS A 11 -7.41 13.14 -11.13
CA LYS A 11 -7.36 11.95 -10.26
C LYS A 11 -8.39 12.01 -9.12
N THR A 12 -9.59 12.51 -9.45
CA THR A 12 -10.72 12.60 -8.52
C THR A 12 -11.80 11.57 -8.81
N ILE A 13 -12.48 11.12 -7.76
CA ILE A 13 -13.60 10.18 -7.80
C ILE A 13 -14.82 10.82 -7.14
N GLN A 14 -15.98 10.67 -7.76
CA GLN A 14 -17.27 11.06 -7.20
C GLN A 14 -18.27 9.91 -7.33
N VAL A 15 -19.02 9.64 -6.27
CA VAL A 15 -20.16 8.73 -6.31
C VAL A 15 -21.42 9.57 -6.17
N LYS A 16 -22.35 9.44 -7.11
CA LYS A 16 -23.59 10.23 -7.16
C LYS A 16 -24.82 9.36 -7.08
N SER A 17 -25.86 9.84 -6.42
CA SER A 17 -27.19 9.22 -6.50
C SER A 17 -27.86 9.64 -7.80
N ASN A 18 -28.30 8.68 -8.59
CA ASN A 18 -29.11 8.90 -9.79
C ASN A 18 -30.57 9.19 -9.36
N ALA A 19 -30.81 10.42 -8.91
CA ALA A 19 -32.15 11.00 -8.85
C ALA A 19 -32.23 11.99 -10.01
N GLU A 20 -33.07 11.70 -10.99
CA GLU A 20 -33.07 12.21 -12.38
C GLU A 20 -33.14 13.75 -12.57
N ILE A 21 -33.12 14.54 -11.50
CA ILE A 21 -33.26 16.01 -11.57
C ILE A 21 -32.20 16.73 -10.73
N ASN A 22 -31.55 16.08 -9.76
CA ASN A 22 -30.46 16.65 -8.96
C ASN A 22 -29.52 15.52 -8.49
N SER A 23 -28.44 15.26 -9.23
CA SER A 23 -27.47 14.23 -8.84
C SER A 23 -26.71 14.68 -7.59
N ASN A 24 -27.16 14.28 -6.41
CA ASN A 24 -26.47 14.56 -5.15
C ASN A 24 -25.18 13.74 -5.07
N ILE A 25 -24.08 14.39 -4.69
CA ILE A 25 -22.80 13.74 -4.40
C ILE A 25 -22.97 13.00 -3.07
N VAL A 26 -22.78 11.67 -3.12
CA VAL A 26 -22.85 10.77 -1.97
C VAL A 26 -21.46 10.60 -1.36
N ALA A 27 -20.42 10.57 -2.21
CA ALA A 27 -19.04 10.53 -1.77
C ALA A 27 -18.14 11.24 -2.78
N GLU A 28 -17.08 11.89 -2.30
CA GLU A 28 -16.04 12.49 -3.13
C GLU A 28 -14.66 12.30 -2.53
N GLY A 29 -13.68 12.12 -3.41
CA GLY A 29 -12.34 11.74 -3.02
C GLY A 29 -11.32 11.84 -4.13
N ALA A 30 -10.16 11.23 -3.87
CA ALA A 30 -9.07 11.08 -4.81
C ALA A 30 -8.75 9.59 -4.99
N TYR A 31 -8.11 9.27 -6.11
CA TYR A 31 -7.60 7.92 -6.36
C TYR A 31 -6.24 7.98 -7.06
N ALA A 32 -5.44 6.94 -6.88
CA ALA A 32 -4.20 6.75 -7.63
C ALA A 32 -4.09 5.29 -8.08
N VAL A 33 -3.51 5.08 -9.26
CA VAL A 33 -3.37 3.76 -9.88
C VAL A 33 -1.90 3.45 -10.07
N ASP A 34 -1.44 2.39 -9.44
CA ASP A 34 -0.14 1.78 -9.66
C ASP A 34 -0.29 0.64 -10.67
N LYS A 35 -0.05 0.94 -11.94
CA LYS A 35 -0.26 -0.03 -13.03
C LYS A 35 0.63 -1.28 -12.90
N PRO A 36 1.93 -1.20 -12.58
CA PRO A 36 2.77 -2.40 -12.43
C PRO A 36 2.26 -3.37 -11.37
N ASP A 37 1.86 -2.87 -10.19
CA ASP A 37 1.35 -3.72 -9.12
C ASP A 37 -0.13 -4.08 -9.26
N LEU A 38 -0.78 -3.50 -10.27
CA LEU A 38 -2.23 -3.42 -10.46
C LEU A 38 -2.91 -3.12 -9.12
N THR A 39 -2.56 -1.98 -8.53
CA THR A 39 -3.14 -1.52 -7.25
C THR A 39 -3.77 -0.16 -7.42
N VAL A 40 -4.98 0.01 -6.90
CA VAL A 40 -5.70 1.28 -6.85
C VAL A 40 -5.87 1.68 -5.39
N LEU A 41 -5.37 2.87 -5.06
CA LEU A 41 -5.62 3.51 -3.77
C LEU A 41 -6.74 4.53 -3.94
N VAL A 42 -7.73 4.49 -3.05
CA VAL A 42 -8.83 5.44 -3.01
C VAL A 42 -8.90 6.04 -1.61
N THR A 43 -9.02 7.36 -1.52
CA THR A 43 -9.34 8.05 -0.27
C THR A 43 -10.55 8.95 -0.48
N PHE A 44 -11.58 8.76 0.34
CA PHE A 44 -12.70 9.68 0.38
C PHE A 44 -12.41 10.81 1.35
N LYS A 45 -12.71 12.04 0.93
CA LYS A 45 -12.66 13.24 1.78
C LYS A 45 -14.01 13.54 2.39
N HIS A 46 -15.07 13.24 1.65
CA HIS A 46 -16.44 13.42 2.10
C HIS A 46 -17.27 12.19 1.73
N VAL A 47 -18.11 11.77 2.67
CA VAL A 47 -19.10 10.70 2.53
C VAL A 47 -20.36 11.17 3.26
N ALA A 48 -21.48 11.29 2.54
CA ALA A 48 -22.76 11.77 3.07
C ALA A 48 -23.60 10.67 3.75
N ILE A 49 -23.06 9.45 3.86
CA ILE A 49 -23.70 8.31 4.50
C ILE A 49 -23.25 8.24 5.96
N ALA A 50 -24.20 8.10 6.89
CA ALA A 50 -23.89 7.97 8.30
C ALA A 50 -23.16 6.64 8.62
N PRO A 51 -22.22 6.59 9.59
CA PRO A 51 -21.47 5.38 9.92
C PRO A 51 -22.33 4.17 10.31
N ASP A 52 -23.53 4.40 10.85
CA ASP A 52 -24.49 3.38 11.26
C ASP A 52 -25.44 2.91 10.14
N ASN A 53 -25.38 3.56 8.96
CA ASN A 53 -26.13 3.17 7.78
C ASN A 53 -25.35 2.14 6.94
N HIS A 54 -25.24 0.93 7.49
CA HIS A 54 -24.48 -0.19 6.94
C HIS A 54 -24.89 -0.55 5.51
N GLU A 55 -26.20 -0.56 5.20
CA GLU A 55 -26.71 -0.91 3.87
C GLU A 55 -26.18 0.04 2.79
N GLN A 56 -26.24 1.36 3.03
CA GLN A 56 -25.75 2.33 2.05
C GLN A 56 -24.22 2.35 1.98
N LEU A 57 -23.52 2.11 3.09
CA LEU A 57 -22.06 1.97 3.10
C LEU A 57 -21.61 0.75 2.29
N ASP A 58 -22.25 -0.40 2.47
CA ASP A 58 -21.99 -1.60 1.69
C ASP A 58 -22.22 -1.37 0.20
N GLN A 59 -23.32 -0.72 -0.17
CA GLN A 59 -23.61 -0.36 -1.56
C GLN A 59 -22.55 0.58 -2.15
N LEU A 60 -22.11 1.61 -1.40
CA LEU A 60 -21.05 2.51 -1.82
C LEU A 60 -19.73 1.77 -2.04
N LEU A 61 -19.30 1.01 -1.03
CA LEU A 61 -18.03 0.29 -1.03
C LEU A 61 -17.99 -0.77 -2.14
N SER A 62 -19.06 -1.57 -2.27
CA SER A 62 -19.20 -2.61 -3.31
C SER A 62 -19.10 -2.00 -4.70
N LEU A 63 -19.86 -0.94 -4.94
CA LEU A 63 -19.87 -0.28 -6.24
C LEU A 63 -18.49 0.27 -6.60
N VAL A 64 -17.83 0.98 -5.68
CA VAL A 64 -16.51 1.58 -5.93
C VAL A 64 -15.46 0.50 -6.18
N MET A 65 -15.39 -0.52 -5.32
CA MET A 65 -14.39 -1.57 -5.43
C MET A 65 -14.60 -2.44 -6.67
N SER A 66 -15.84 -2.79 -7.00
CA SER A 66 -16.14 -3.56 -8.23
C SER A 66 -15.85 -2.74 -9.48
N THR A 67 -16.30 -1.49 -9.55
CA THR A 67 -16.06 -0.62 -10.72
C THR A 67 -14.57 -0.42 -10.99
N LEU A 68 -13.80 -0.06 -9.96
CA LEU A 68 -12.36 0.19 -10.11
C LEU A 68 -11.58 -1.11 -10.34
N GLY A 69 -11.94 -2.18 -9.63
CA GLY A 69 -11.33 -3.49 -9.77
C GLY A 69 -11.52 -4.02 -11.19
N GLU A 70 -12.73 -3.91 -11.74
CA GLU A 70 -13.01 -4.33 -13.11
C GLU A 70 -12.30 -3.46 -14.15
N LEU A 71 -12.33 -2.13 -13.97
CA LEU A 71 -11.74 -1.17 -14.91
C LEU A 71 -10.23 -1.30 -15.02
N TYR A 72 -9.53 -1.43 -13.89
CA TYR A 72 -8.06 -1.46 -13.86
C TYR A 72 -7.47 -2.87 -13.67
N LYS A 73 -8.31 -3.90 -13.51
CA LYS A 73 -7.89 -5.30 -13.23
C LYS A 73 -6.96 -5.37 -12.02
N SER A 74 -7.34 -4.66 -10.97
CA SER A 74 -6.46 -4.30 -9.86
C SER A 74 -7.01 -4.73 -8.51
N LEU A 75 -6.10 -4.91 -7.57
CA LEU A 75 -6.39 -4.77 -6.15
C LEU A 75 -6.88 -3.35 -5.87
N VAL A 76 -7.99 -3.21 -5.13
CA VAL A 76 -8.53 -1.89 -4.74
C VAL A 76 -8.47 -1.76 -3.23
N CYS A 77 -7.82 -0.70 -2.75
CA CYS A 77 -7.84 -0.31 -1.34
C CYS A 77 -8.60 1.00 -1.19
N VAL A 78 -9.61 1.02 -0.32
CA VAL A 78 -10.47 2.18 -0.07
C VAL A 78 -10.30 2.61 1.38
N ARG A 79 -9.90 3.87 1.60
CA ARG A 79 -9.88 4.52 2.90
C ARG A 79 -11.05 5.50 3.00
N LEU A 80 -11.96 5.24 3.95
CA LEU A 80 -12.99 6.22 4.31
C LEU A 80 -12.38 7.37 5.13
N PRO A 81 -13.05 8.53 5.25
CA PRO A 81 -12.54 9.65 6.04
C PRO A 81 -12.35 9.25 7.52
N THR A 82 -11.44 9.90 8.24
CA THR A 82 -11.10 9.57 9.64
C THR A 82 -12.27 9.70 10.61
N MET A 83 -13.31 10.47 10.28
CA MET A 83 -14.55 10.50 11.07
C MET A 83 -15.27 9.15 11.15
N PHE A 84 -14.96 8.19 10.28
CA PHE A 84 -15.52 6.83 10.34
C PHE A 84 -14.71 5.90 11.25
N ASP A 85 -13.52 6.31 11.70
CA ASP A 85 -12.69 5.48 12.57
C ASP A 85 -13.39 5.24 13.90
N ASN A 86 -13.46 3.97 14.32
CA ASN A 86 -14.18 3.48 15.51
C ASN A 86 -15.71 3.70 15.48
N GLN A 87 -16.30 4.10 14.35
CA GLN A 87 -17.75 4.37 14.26
C GLN A 87 -18.51 3.38 13.38
N ILE A 88 -17.80 2.55 12.62
CA ILE A 88 -18.39 1.51 11.78
C ILE A 88 -18.49 0.23 12.62
N ASP A 89 -19.59 -0.50 12.53
CA ASP A 89 -19.69 -1.87 13.00
C ASP A 89 -19.42 -2.81 11.82
N ILE A 90 -18.14 -3.16 11.59
CA ILE A 90 -17.69 -4.00 10.46
C ILE A 90 -18.42 -5.35 10.43
N ASP A 91 -18.93 -5.84 11.57
CA ASP A 91 -19.63 -7.12 11.59
C ASP A 91 -20.98 -7.08 10.90
N LYS A 92 -21.59 -5.90 10.79
CA LYS A 92 -22.83 -5.64 10.06
C LYS A 92 -22.64 -5.33 8.57
N LEU A 93 -21.40 -5.10 8.14
CA LEU A 93 -21.09 -4.91 6.73
C LEU A 93 -20.92 -6.25 6.01
N GLU A 94 -21.45 -6.36 4.80
CA GLU A 94 -21.16 -7.46 3.89
C GLU A 94 -19.69 -7.42 3.46
N ILE A 95 -19.19 -6.22 3.13
CA ILE A 95 -17.77 -6.04 2.81
C ILE A 95 -16.99 -5.82 4.10
N LYS A 96 -16.48 -6.94 4.62
CA LYS A 96 -15.65 -6.93 5.82
C LYS A 96 -14.20 -6.66 5.49
N ASN A 97 -13.50 -6.16 6.50
CA ASN A 97 -12.05 -6.07 6.55
C ASN A 97 -11.39 -7.45 6.71
N LYS A 98 -11.76 -8.44 5.89
CA LYS A 98 -11.43 -9.87 6.13
C LYS A 98 -10.30 -10.42 5.27
N ILE A 99 -9.55 -9.60 4.54
CA ILE A 99 -8.41 -10.13 3.82
C ILE A 99 -7.28 -10.42 4.82
N SER A 100 -7.24 -11.64 5.33
CA SER A 100 -6.42 -12.10 6.46
C SER A 100 -4.92 -11.98 6.26
N TRP A 101 -4.48 -11.76 5.03
CA TRP A 101 -3.07 -11.57 4.68
C TRP A 101 -2.75 -10.10 4.34
N PHE A 102 -3.71 -9.18 4.38
CA PHE A 102 -3.40 -7.75 4.36
C PHE A 102 -3.12 -7.24 5.76
N MET A 103 -2.18 -6.31 5.83
CA MET A 103 -1.89 -5.58 7.07
C MET A 103 -1.98 -4.07 6.83
N SER A 104 -2.32 -3.32 7.87
CA SER A 104 -2.35 -1.86 7.85
C SER A 104 -1.80 -1.27 9.14
N VAL A 105 -1.34 -0.02 9.06
CA VAL A 105 -0.94 0.80 10.18
C VAL A 105 -1.37 2.25 9.95
N LYS A 106 -1.82 2.93 11.01
CA LYS A 106 -2.11 4.37 11.03
C LYS A 106 -0.99 5.12 11.74
N ASN A 107 -0.80 6.40 11.40
CA ASN A 107 0.26 7.28 11.92
C ASN A 107 0.61 7.07 13.40
N ASP A 108 -0.39 7.06 14.29
CA ASP A 108 -0.18 6.97 15.75
C ASP A 108 0.43 5.63 16.20
N ASN A 109 0.28 4.58 15.39
CA ASN A 109 0.80 3.24 15.67
C ASN A 109 2.06 2.92 14.88
N ILE A 110 2.51 3.80 13.97
CA ILE A 110 3.73 3.61 13.20
C ILE A 110 4.94 3.61 14.15
N LYS A 111 5.66 2.49 14.15
CA LYS A 111 6.93 2.34 14.89
C LYS A 111 8.08 2.44 13.90
N PHE A 112 8.70 3.60 13.83
CA PHE A 112 9.93 3.83 13.06
C PHE A 112 11.14 3.90 13.99
N TYR A 113 12.24 3.25 13.60
CA TYR A 113 13.48 3.25 14.36
C TYR A 113 14.47 4.23 13.72
N PRO A 114 14.87 5.33 14.39
CA PRO A 114 15.78 6.33 13.83
C PRO A 114 17.16 5.79 13.47
N ASP A 115 17.62 4.75 14.16
CA ASP A 115 18.87 4.03 13.87
C ASP A 115 18.73 3.07 12.67
N ASN A 116 18.22 3.58 11.56
CA ASN A 116 18.18 2.87 10.26
C ASN A 116 19.53 2.85 9.56
N ARG A 117 20.60 2.80 10.33
CA ARG A 117 21.93 2.71 9.79
C ARG A 117 22.28 1.25 9.72
N LEU A 118 22.91 0.89 8.62
CA LEU A 118 23.70 -0.33 8.57
C LEU A 118 24.64 -0.33 9.77
N LYS A 119 24.67 -1.45 10.48
CA LYS A 119 25.54 -1.58 11.64
C LYS A 119 27.01 -1.51 11.21
N PRO A 120 27.96 -1.20 12.11
CA PRO A 120 29.38 -1.16 11.76
C PRO A 120 29.87 -2.44 11.06
N GLU A 121 29.38 -3.63 11.47
CA GLU A 121 29.71 -4.89 10.81
C GLU A 121 29.12 -5.07 9.40
N GLN A 122 28.34 -4.10 8.91
CA GLN A 122 27.66 -4.08 7.62
C GLN A 122 28.21 -3.00 6.68
N GLU A 123 29.42 -2.49 6.94
CA GLU A 123 30.09 -1.46 6.13
C GLU A 123 30.20 -1.81 4.64
N GLN A 124 30.19 -3.09 4.26
CA GLN A 124 30.20 -3.52 2.86
C GLN A 124 28.88 -3.27 2.12
N TYR A 125 27.80 -2.99 2.85
CA TYR A 125 26.48 -2.76 2.28
C TYR A 125 26.15 -1.27 2.21
N GLU A 126 25.15 -0.93 1.43
CA GLU A 126 24.62 0.43 1.33
C GLU A 126 23.09 0.41 1.13
N LEU A 127 22.38 1.32 1.79
CA LEU A 127 20.98 1.60 1.48
C LEU A 127 20.93 2.65 0.35
N ILE A 128 20.49 2.22 -0.82
CA ILE A 128 20.28 3.06 -1.99
C ILE A 128 18.82 3.44 -2.08
N THR A 129 18.56 4.74 -2.24
CA THR A 129 17.21 5.31 -2.41
C THR A 129 17.09 6.14 -3.69
N ASP A 130 18.21 6.32 -4.40
CA ASP A 130 18.26 7.00 -5.69
C ASP A 130 17.66 6.10 -6.78
N LYS A 131 16.56 6.56 -7.39
CA LYS A 131 15.87 5.81 -8.44
C LYS A 131 16.76 5.52 -9.64
N GLN A 132 17.60 6.45 -10.06
CA GLN A 132 18.43 6.28 -11.25
C GLN A 132 19.53 5.24 -11.01
N LEU A 133 20.12 5.22 -9.82
CA LEU A 133 21.06 4.18 -9.44
C LEU A 133 20.38 2.82 -9.35
N ILE A 134 19.19 2.74 -8.76
CA ILE A 134 18.40 1.50 -8.69
C ILE A 134 18.05 0.98 -10.09
N LEU A 135 17.69 1.87 -11.03
CA LEU A 135 17.41 1.50 -12.43
C LEU A 135 18.60 0.81 -13.10
N ASN A 136 19.84 1.20 -12.76
CA ASN A 136 21.05 0.56 -13.32
C ASN A 136 21.22 -0.91 -12.86
N HIS A 137 20.52 -1.32 -11.81
CA HIS A 137 20.53 -2.70 -11.29
C HIS A 137 19.28 -3.51 -11.66
N SER A 138 18.43 -3.00 -12.57
CA SER A 138 17.13 -3.62 -12.89
C SER A 138 17.22 -5.09 -13.31
N GLU A 139 18.23 -5.47 -14.11
CA GLU A 139 18.40 -6.87 -14.55
C GLU A 139 18.69 -7.83 -13.38
N THR A 140 19.56 -7.41 -12.46
CA THR A 140 19.88 -8.20 -11.25
C THR A 140 18.70 -8.23 -10.29
N LEU A 141 17.96 -7.12 -10.18
CA LEU A 141 16.72 -7.05 -9.39
C LEU A 141 15.65 -8.01 -9.93
N VAL A 142 15.42 -8.08 -11.25
CA VAL A 142 14.51 -9.06 -11.87
C VAL A 142 14.91 -10.48 -11.45
N THR A 143 16.19 -10.81 -11.57
CA THR A 143 16.71 -12.13 -11.22
C THR A 143 16.48 -12.46 -9.74
N MET A 144 16.73 -11.50 -8.85
CA MET A 144 16.47 -11.66 -7.41
C MET A 144 14.96 -11.81 -7.12
N MET A 145 14.12 -10.97 -7.72
CA MET A 145 12.66 -11.00 -7.50
C MET A 145 12.05 -12.32 -7.95
N ILE A 146 12.39 -12.81 -9.13
CA ILE A 146 11.91 -14.12 -9.64
C ILE A 146 12.35 -15.26 -8.73
N ARG A 147 13.57 -15.18 -8.18
CA ARG A 147 14.12 -16.24 -7.31
C ARG A 147 13.48 -16.26 -5.93
N GLU A 148 13.23 -15.08 -5.35
CA GLU A 148 12.88 -14.95 -3.93
C GLU A 148 11.39 -14.64 -3.68
N GLY A 149 10.72 -13.98 -4.63
CA GLY A 149 9.34 -13.50 -4.49
C GLY A 149 8.34 -14.39 -5.22
N PHE A 150 7.57 -15.21 -4.48
CA PHE A 150 6.55 -16.09 -5.08
C PHE A 150 5.45 -15.34 -5.85
N TRP A 151 5.22 -14.06 -5.51
CA TRP A 151 4.24 -13.22 -6.19
C TRP A 151 4.76 -12.59 -7.48
N CYS A 152 6.05 -12.72 -7.74
CA CYS A 152 6.66 -12.28 -8.98
C CYS A 152 6.33 -13.34 -10.02
N LYS A 153 5.34 -13.04 -10.87
CA LYS A 153 5.25 -13.66 -12.20
C LYS A 153 6.58 -13.44 -12.93
N PRO A 154 6.93 -14.14 -14.01
CA PRO A 154 8.17 -13.80 -14.71
C PRO A 154 8.09 -12.35 -15.21
N TRP A 155 8.59 -11.43 -14.38
CA TRP A 155 8.73 -10.03 -14.66
C TRP A 155 9.88 -9.93 -15.62
N ASP A 156 9.69 -9.16 -16.67
CA ASP A 156 10.79 -8.79 -17.53
C ASP A 156 11.46 -7.52 -16.99
N LEU A 157 12.51 -7.12 -17.70
CA LEU A 157 13.24 -5.90 -17.40
C LEU A 157 12.36 -4.65 -17.44
N GLU A 158 11.38 -4.61 -18.36
CA GLU A 158 10.50 -3.45 -18.51
C GLU A 158 9.52 -3.35 -17.34
N GLU A 159 8.97 -4.47 -16.88
CA GLU A 159 8.13 -4.52 -15.68
C GLU A 159 8.88 -4.03 -14.44
N MET A 160 10.14 -4.46 -14.24
CA MET A 160 10.96 -3.95 -13.13
C MET A 160 11.21 -2.45 -13.23
N LYS A 161 11.60 -1.94 -14.41
CA LYS A 161 11.78 -0.50 -14.62
C LYS A 161 10.48 0.26 -14.34
N ASN A 162 9.34 -0.26 -14.78
CA ASN A 162 8.04 0.37 -14.53
C ASN A 162 7.71 0.43 -13.04
N ARG A 163 7.97 -0.65 -12.28
CA ARG A 163 7.83 -0.66 -10.81
C ARG A 163 8.73 0.38 -10.15
N ILE A 164 10.01 0.44 -10.53
CA ILE A 164 10.96 1.42 -10.00
C ILE A 164 10.47 2.86 -10.27
N ASN A 165 9.98 3.11 -11.49
CA ASN A 165 9.51 4.43 -11.89
C ASN A 165 8.21 4.84 -11.18
N SER A 166 7.25 3.93 -11.02
CA SER A 166 5.95 4.22 -10.41
C SER A 166 6.01 4.39 -8.89
N ALA A 167 7.06 3.90 -8.23
CA ALA A 167 7.30 4.09 -6.80
C ALA A 167 7.21 5.57 -6.39
N THR A 168 6.49 5.91 -5.32
CA THR A 168 6.68 7.22 -4.68
C THR A 168 8.01 7.23 -3.93
N HIS A 169 8.27 6.18 -3.16
CA HIS A 169 9.54 5.95 -2.49
C HIS A 169 10.02 4.53 -2.75
N ILE A 170 11.33 4.37 -2.80
CA ILE A 170 11.99 3.11 -3.15
C ILE A 170 13.25 2.94 -2.32
N ALA A 171 13.58 1.69 -2.03
CA ALA A 171 14.80 1.32 -1.33
C ALA A 171 15.39 0.04 -1.90
N MET A 172 16.71 0.01 -1.99
CA MET A 172 17.50 -1.15 -2.36
C MET A 172 18.68 -1.27 -1.39
N ILE A 173 19.02 -2.48 -0.98
CA ILE A 173 20.29 -2.75 -0.30
C ILE A 173 21.28 -3.25 -1.36
N LEU A 174 22.44 -2.61 -1.47
CA LEU A 174 23.51 -2.97 -2.38
C LEU A 174 24.68 -3.58 -1.60
N ASP A 175 25.20 -4.73 -2.05
CA ASP A 175 26.53 -5.21 -1.67
C ASP A 175 27.57 -4.51 -2.56
N LYS A 176 28.41 -3.65 -1.95
CA LYS A 176 29.40 -2.85 -2.66
C LYS A 176 30.58 -3.67 -3.18
N ILE A 177 30.87 -4.82 -2.58
CA ILE A 177 31.98 -5.69 -3.00
C ILE A 177 31.58 -6.41 -4.29
N ASN A 178 30.37 -6.97 -4.30
CA ASN A 178 29.86 -7.73 -5.44
C ASN A 178 29.09 -6.89 -6.45
N ASN A 179 28.87 -5.60 -6.15
CA ASN A 179 28.00 -4.68 -6.89
C ASN A 179 26.62 -5.28 -7.20
N SER A 180 26.03 -5.96 -6.22
CA SER A 180 24.81 -6.75 -6.40
C SER A 180 23.71 -6.34 -5.40
N PRO A 181 22.46 -6.15 -5.85
CA PRO A 181 21.33 -5.96 -4.95
C PRO A 181 21.10 -7.16 -4.03
N CYS A 182 20.84 -6.89 -2.76
CA CYS A 182 20.56 -7.89 -1.72
C CYS A 182 19.19 -7.73 -1.08
N GLY A 183 18.48 -6.65 -1.39
CA GLY A 183 17.12 -6.42 -0.93
C GLY A 183 16.50 -5.24 -1.67
N PHE A 184 15.18 -5.24 -1.75
CA PHE A 184 14.41 -4.25 -2.50
C PHE A 184 13.06 -4.02 -1.82
N GLY A 185 12.49 -2.84 -2.02
CA GLY A 185 11.17 -2.50 -1.52
C GLY A 185 10.65 -1.20 -2.08
N ARG A 186 9.32 -1.10 -2.17
CA ARG A 186 8.62 0.00 -2.79
C ARG A 186 7.49 0.51 -1.93
N LEU A 187 7.22 1.81 -2.04
CA LEU A 187 6.05 2.47 -1.50
C LEU A 187 5.40 3.30 -2.60
N PHE A 188 4.13 3.04 -2.86
CA PHE A 188 3.27 3.84 -3.72
C PHE A 188 2.27 4.61 -2.85
N THR A 189 2.13 5.92 -3.06
CA THR A 189 1.24 6.74 -2.23
C THR A 189 0.24 7.54 -3.06
N LEU A 190 -0.98 7.63 -2.54
CA LEU A 190 -1.94 8.68 -2.84
C LEU A 190 -1.83 9.77 -1.77
N LYS A 191 -1.38 10.96 -2.16
CA LYS A 191 -1.28 12.13 -1.28
C LYS A 191 -2.34 13.16 -1.61
N THR A 192 -3.05 13.63 -0.59
CA THR A 192 -3.99 14.76 -0.66
C THR A 192 -3.52 15.88 0.28
N ASN A 193 -4.34 16.91 0.48
CA ASN A 193 -4.01 18.03 1.36
C ASN A 193 -3.98 17.63 2.85
N ASP A 194 -4.70 16.57 3.24
CA ASP A 194 -4.93 16.22 4.64
C ASP A 194 -4.66 14.74 4.94
N THR A 195 -4.34 13.94 3.91
CA THR A 195 -4.25 12.48 4.03
C THR A 195 -3.17 11.92 3.11
N ILE A 196 -2.38 10.99 3.65
CA ILE A 196 -1.44 10.13 2.91
C ILE A 196 -1.92 8.69 3.06
N PHE A 197 -2.32 8.09 1.95
CA PHE A 197 -2.64 6.67 1.90
C PHE A 197 -1.60 5.95 1.05
N GLY A 198 -0.90 4.97 1.62
CA GLY A 198 0.21 4.30 0.96
C GLY A 198 0.08 2.79 0.92
N TYR A 199 0.62 2.19 -0.14
CA TYR A 199 0.78 0.76 -0.31
C TYR A 199 2.27 0.41 -0.34
N VAL A 200 2.70 -0.40 0.63
CA VAL A 200 4.06 -0.95 0.69
C VAL A 200 4.07 -2.28 -0.04
N SER A 201 4.95 -2.42 -1.02
CA SER A 201 5.04 -3.61 -1.86
C SER A 201 6.47 -3.95 -2.26
N ASP A 202 6.63 -5.07 -2.96
CA ASP A 202 7.90 -5.56 -3.52
C ASP A 202 9.02 -5.74 -2.48
N ILE A 203 8.65 -6.01 -1.22
CA ILE A 203 9.60 -6.22 -0.13
C ILE A 203 10.23 -7.59 -0.30
N VAL A 204 11.53 -7.59 -0.60
CA VAL A 204 12.31 -8.81 -0.76
C VAL A 204 13.70 -8.64 -0.17
N VAL A 205 14.27 -9.74 0.30
CA VAL A 205 15.67 -9.84 0.69
C VAL A 205 16.20 -11.15 0.13
N ASP A 206 17.32 -11.08 -0.58
CA ASP A 206 18.05 -12.25 -1.07
C ASP A 206 18.24 -13.25 0.08
N SER A 207 17.86 -14.51 -0.12
CA SER A 207 17.95 -15.58 0.89
C SER A 207 19.35 -15.70 1.51
N SER A 208 20.42 -15.49 0.73
CA SER A 208 21.82 -15.47 1.21
C SER A 208 22.16 -14.27 2.10
N HIS A 209 21.27 -13.28 2.16
CA HIS A 209 21.40 -12.04 2.91
C HIS A 209 20.29 -11.85 3.96
N GLN A 210 19.39 -12.82 4.12
CA GLN A 210 18.39 -12.82 5.19
C GLN A 210 19.04 -12.91 6.57
N SER A 211 18.28 -12.57 7.61
CA SER A 211 18.75 -12.46 9.02
C SER A 211 19.79 -11.36 9.30
N LYS A 212 20.20 -10.57 8.30
CA LYS A 212 21.06 -9.38 8.45
C LYS A 212 20.28 -8.10 8.80
N GLY A 213 18.95 -8.16 8.90
CA GLY A 213 18.10 -7.00 9.23
C GLY A 213 17.75 -6.10 8.04
N PHE A 214 18.10 -6.46 6.81
CA PHE A 214 17.82 -5.65 5.60
C PHE A 214 16.34 -5.38 5.35
N GLY A 215 15.46 -6.37 5.55
CA GLY A 215 14.02 -6.15 5.43
C GLY A 215 13.49 -5.10 6.42
N ARG A 216 14.07 -5.04 7.63
CA ARG A 216 13.75 -4.01 8.62
C ARG A 216 14.25 -2.64 8.18
N ILE A 217 15.46 -2.55 7.65
CA ILE A 217 16.03 -1.28 7.16
C ILE A 217 15.16 -0.73 6.01
N ILE A 218 14.79 -1.58 5.04
CA ILE A 218 13.92 -1.20 3.91
C ILE A 218 12.56 -0.73 4.41
N ILE A 219 11.86 -1.54 5.23
CA ILE A 219 10.53 -1.18 5.74
C ILE A 219 10.58 0.11 6.56
N ASN A 220 11.56 0.22 7.46
CA ASN A 220 11.68 1.42 8.26
C ASN A 220 11.91 2.63 7.36
N TYR A 221 12.80 2.58 6.37
CA TYR A 221 12.98 3.69 5.44
C TYR A 221 11.65 4.08 4.75
N LEU A 222 10.93 3.13 4.17
CA LEU A 222 9.69 3.39 3.44
C LEU A 222 8.62 4.02 4.35
N VAL A 223 8.43 3.45 5.54
CA VAL A 223 7.50 3.96 6.55
C VAL A 223 7.94 5.34 7.05
N GLY A 224 9.24 5.56 7.26
CA GLY A 224 9.80 6.83 7.68
C GLY A 224 9.59 7.94 6.66
N MET A 225 9.61 7.62 5.36
CA MET A 225 9.30 8.59 4.30
C MET A 225 7.84 9.06 4.34
N SER A 226 6.92 8.24 4.86
CA SER A 226 5.50 8.62 5.04
C SER A 226 5.22 9.42 6.32
N VAL A 227 6.20 9.52 7.23
CA VAL A 227 6.01 10.08 8.59
C VAL A 227 7.04 11.18 8.91
N ASN A 228 7.97 11.47 8.00
CA ASN A 228 9.09 12.37 8.25
C ASN A 228 8.65 13.80 8.62
N ASN A 229 9.41 14.41 9.54
CA ASN A 229 9.01 15.48 10.46
C ASN A 229 8.40 16.78 9.88
N ASN A 230 8.46 17.04 8.57
CA ASN A 230 7.78 18.18 7.95
C ASN A 230 6.27 17.93 7.75
N GLU A 231 5.83 16.67 7.65
CA GLU A 231 4.42 16.31 7.48
C GLU A 231 3.69 16.17 8.82
N LYS A 232 4.43 15.88 9.92
CA LYS A 232 3.91 16.04 11.29
C LYS A 232 3.60 17.50 11.64
N GLN A 233 4.24 18.47 10.98
CA GLN A 233 3.89 19.90 11.12
C GLN A 233 2.64 20.29 10.32
N GLN A 234 2.14 19.42 9.43
CA GLN A 234 0.98 19.67 8.58
C GLN A 234 -0.26 18.84 8.99
N ASN A 235 -0.22 18.07 10.09
CA ASN A 235 -1.33 17.26 10.61
C ASN A 235 -1.97 16.29 9.57
N HIS A 236 -1.17 15.71 8.66
CA HIS A 236 -1.70 14.71 7.72
C HIS A 236 -2.08 13.41 8.42
N ASP A 237 -3.26 12.88 8.09
CA ASP A 237 -3.66 11.52 8.44
C ASP A 237 -2.92 10.51 7.55
N VAL A 238 -2.02 9.73 8.15
CA VAL A 238 -1.24 8.70 7.43
C VAL A 238 -1.83 7.31 7.68
N THR A 239 -2.14 6.59 6.60
CA THR A 239 -2.48 5.16 6.63
C THR A 239 -1.60 4.43 5.62
N LEU A 240 -0.96 3.36 6.04
CA LEU A 240 -0.22 2.46 5.14
C LEU A 240 -0.89 1.08 5.15
N CYS A 241 -0.89 0.40 4.00
CA CYS A 241 -1.29 -0.98 3.89
C CYS A 241 -0.27 -1.79 3.08
N LEU A 242 -0.30 -3.11 3.24
CA LEU A 242 0.51 -4.05 2.48
C LEU A 242 -0.16 -5.41 2.37
N GLN A 243 0.16 -6.15 1.30
CA GLN A 243 -0.08 -7.58 1.23
C GLN A 243 1.09 -8.29 1.92
N CYS A 244 0.81 -8.98 3.01
CA CYS A 244 1.78 -9.84 3.67
C CYS A 244 1.82 -11.19 2.97
N ALA A 245 3.04 -11.69 2.73
CA ALA A 245 3.27 -13.04 2.24
C ALA A 245 2.59 -14.05 3.17
N ASN A 246 1.71 -14.89 2.61
CA ASN A 246 1.11 -16.04 3.25
C ASN A 246 1.73 -17.37 2.78
N GLU A 247 2.58 -17.32 1.74
CA GLU A 247 3.26 -18.47 1.14
C GLU A 247 4.74 -18.15 0.82
N GLY A 248 5.51 -19.19 0.49
CA GLY A 248 6.94 -19.06 0.17
C GLY A 248 7.87 -18.86 1.37
N THR A 249 9.15 -18.66 1.09
CA THR A 249 10.25 -18.55 2.08
C THR A 249 10.06 -17.39 3.07
N GLY A 250 9.37 -16.33 2.65
CA GLY A 250 9.08 -15.15 3.47
C GLY A 250 7.85 -15.24 4.37
N ALA A 251 6.94 -16.22 4.17
CA ALA A 251 5.63 -16.25 4.84
C ALA A 251 5.69 -16.27 6.37
N VAL A 252 6.69 -16.96 6.93
CA VAL A 252 6.83 -17.12 8.39
C VAL A 252 7.41 -15.86 9.05
N SER A 253 8.26 -15.12 8.33
CA SER A 253 9.03 -14.00 8.87
C SER A 253 8.43 -12.64 8.56
N ALA A 254 7.72 -12.49 7.44
CA ALA A 254 7.13 -11.24 6.99
C ALA A 254 6.11 -10.65 8.00
N PRO A 255 5.16 -11.41 8.59
CA PRO A 255 4.25 -10.86 9.60
C PRO A 255 4.98 -10.30 10.83
N LYS A 256 6.04 -10.99 11.27
CA LYS A 256 6.88 -10.56 12.41
C LYS A 256 7.69 -9.31 12.07
N LEU A 257 8.12 -9.16 10.82
CA LEU A 257 8.81 -7.97 10.34
C LEU A 257 7.87 -6.76 10.36
N TYR A 258 6.68 -6.89 9.78
CA TYR A 258 5.75 -5.77 9.63
C TYR A 258 5.12 -5.34 10.97
N SER A 259 4.76 -6.30 11.83
CA SER A 259 4.24 -6.00 13.18
C SER A 259 5.20 -5.19 14.06
N ARG A 260 6.51 -5.34 13.88
CA ARG A 260 7.51 -4.48 14.57
C ARG A 260 7.46 -3.01 14.16
N SER A 261 6.88 -2.73 12.99
CA SER A 261 6.64 -1.38 12.48
C SER A 261 5.22 -0.87 12.75
N GLY A 262 4.41 -1.66 13.48
CA GLY A 262 3.05 -1.31 13.87
C GLY A 262 1.96 -1.85 12.95
N PHE A 263 2.30 -2.61 11.89
CA PHE A 263 1.30 -3.22 11.03
C PHE A 263 0.52 -4.31 11.77
N GLU A 264 -0.79 -4.29 11.61
CA GLU A 264 -1.73 -5.27 12.15
C GLU A 264 -2.56 -5.85 10.99
N TYR A 265 -2.97 -7.11 11.07
CA TYR A 265 -3.82 -7.69 10.04
C TYR A 265 -5.14 -6.94 9.95
N ILE A 266 -5.61 -6.64 8.74
CA ILE A 266 -6.84 -5.87 8.53
C ILE A 266 -8.05 -6.55 9.19
N GLY A 267 -8.05 -7.88 9.25
CA GLY A 267 -9.04 -8.68 9.99
C GLY A 267 -9.10 -8.43 11.49
N ASP A 268 -8.02 -7.92 12.08
CA ASP A 268 -7.84 -7.73 13.52
C ASP A 268 -7.94 -6.25 13.93
N ILE A 269 -8.18 -5.34 12.98
CA ILE A 269 -8.13 -3.88 13.24
C ILE A 269 -9.36 -3.38 14.03
N ASP A 270 -10.42 -4.20 14.20
CA ASP A 270 -11.61 -3.91 15.04
C ASP A 270 -12.09 -2.46 14.91
N ASN A 271 -12.49 -2.07 13.70
CA ASN A 271 -13.06 -0.74 13.39
C ASN A 271 -12.14 0.48 13.60
N ARG A 272 -10.93 0.31 14.15
CA ARG A 272 -9.99 1.42 14.45
C ARG A 272 -9.53 2.20 13.22
N ILE A 273 -9.55 1.56 12.05
CA ILE A 273 -9.21 2.16 10.76
C ILE A 273 -10.28 1.72 9.76
N ALA A 274 -11.03 2.66 9.20
CA ALA A 274 -12.01 2.40 8.17
C ALA A 274 -11.36 2.23 6.78
N ILE A 275 -10.58 1.16 6.63
CA ILE A 275 -9.89 0.75 5.40
C ILE A 275 -10.44 -0.57 4.88
N PHE A 276 -10.87 -0.60 3.62
CA PHE A 276 -11.43 -1.78 2.96
C PHE A 276 -10.56 -2.18 1.78
N VAL A 277 -10.49 -3.47 1.49
CA VAL A 277 -9.67 -3.99 0.40
C VAL A 277 -10.49 -5.03 -0.38
N ASN A 278 -10.38 -5.01 -1.70
CA ASN A 278 -10.97 -6.02 -2.60
C ASN A 278 -9.95 -6.51 -3.62
N ASN A 279 -9.91 -7.82 -3.87
CA ASN A 279 -9.06 -8.50 -4.84
C ASN A 279 -9.84 -9.31 -5.90
N GLU A 280 -11.16 -9.18 -5.99
CA GLU A 280 -12.05 -9.99 -6.85
C GLU A 280 -11.64 -10.01 -8.33
N TYR A 281 -11.11 -8.89 -8.84
CA TYR A 281 -10.67 -8.74 -10.24
C TYR A 281 -9.14 -8.76 -10.40
N TYR A 282 -8.43 -9.04 -9.31
CA TYR A 282 -6.98 -9.05 -9.27
C TYR A 282 -6.43 -10.42 -9.62
N SER A 283 -5.95 -10.60 -10.84
CA SER A 283 -5.23 -11.80 -11.21
C SER A 283 -3.72 -11.59 -11.13
N ARG A 284 -3.10 -12.14 -10.08
CA ARG A 284 -1.67 -12.47 -10.14
C ARG A 284 -1.45 -13.76 -10.98
N THR A 285 -1.97 -13.83 -12.22
CA THR A 285 -1.59 -14.82 -13.26
C THR A 285 -0.41 -14.40 -14.12
#